data_AF-A0A959W5R3-F1
#
_entry.id   AF-A0A959W5R3-F1
#
_cell.length_a   1.000
_cell.length_b   1.000
_cell.length_c   1.000
_cell.angle_alpha   90.00
_cell.angle_beta   90.00
_cell.angle_gamma   90.00
#
_symmetry.space_group_name_H-M   'P 1'
#
loop_
_entity.id
_entity.type
_entity.pdbx_description
1 polymer ?
#
loop_
_entity_poly.entity_id
_entity_poly.type
_entity_poly.pdbx_seq_one_letter_code
_entity_poly.pdbx_strand_id
1 'polypeptide(L)'
;MAIPTAATAGLDDRDSEPLVLTGTDLPLLLGSDPRDVVAFSWFGSWRQVPVQVDERKMIDYRPVRQLPFNNGNEFREMAYADPDTWAEADGVPQTVTNPGDRGSGAVISGTTGDPTVDENDEIAMMTEDAGGSAAGKPAPGGVVAGTRTPVKITDPLDPDSSRFIYLFRTDSGLNPDAGTDYVSYRQIYSPGLLGGYRDGYNYSSIGDNVNGPPVNPEDSRVKTSRYEIGIPGRWMIDRLVIAAGEGEADILDGDKSTVSPTGCGRNELTFSRGGGGFIANIDGPVRAIRSFIGANSGTFTQREYIFYEGMFENRTFLRVHPGINQFVTAMDLSPDAIGMTYRNQLNPDGVTIDGIPDAPVAGPFDWEQFSGAMGSVTNVARYESDIEGLVRSSYYQDDATPPSNSSMLCSGDDHSYGAAGPMLSTSQNNTDPTLVDTFPDLPLSHFQSVRYSWFDGPEADAGLAALRSGQVDHPIRFETGAATDPAPEPGKAALKVTAKPNRIRIAAGGKRRIRIKVRNVGDEAATRVLVCLVRKRWLGTRNRCGRLPRIDPGKSAGRFFPVRVRGHFRPGKRTLLVKASARKTGTSNTRAAVIIRRK
;
A
#
# COMPACT_ATOMS: atom_id res chain seq x y z
N MET A 1 12.70 29.27 -25.36
CA MET A 1 12.30 28.14 -26.20
C MET A 1 10.88 27.76 -25.80
N ALA A 2 9.99 27.56 -26.77
CA ALA A 2 8.67 27.00 -26.48
C ALA A 2 8.86 25.51 -26.15
N ILE A 3 8.44 25.11 -24.96
CA ILE A 3 8.39 23.70 -24.54
C ILE A 3 7.46 22.97 -25.52
N PRO A 4 7.84 21.81 -26.08
CA PRO A 4 6.94 21.03 -26.92
C PRO A 4 5.64 20.77 -26.14
N THR A 5 4.48 20.99 -26.77
CA THR A 5 3.20 20.55 -26.20
C THR A 5 3.30 19.07 -25.89
N ALA A 6 3.27 18.74 -24.59
CA ALA A 6 3.29 17.37 -24.10
C ALA A 6 2.20 16.57 -24.81
N ALA A 7 2.53 15.36 -25.24
CA ALA A 7 1.52 14.38 -25.64
C ALA A 7 0.49 14.28 -24.51
N THR A 8 -0.80 14.33 -24.83
CA THR A 8 -1.87 14.14 -23.86
C THR A 8 -1.79 12.71 -23.35
N ALA A 9 -1.19 12.53 -22.17
CA ALA A 9 -1.16 11.25 -21.49
C ALA A 9 -2.54 10.94 -20.93
N GLY A 10 -3.04 9.74 -21.22
CA GLY A 10 -4.27 9.22 -20.63
C GLY A 10 -3.96 8.23 -19.51
N LEU A 11 -5.00 7.72 -18.85
CA LEU A 11 -4.86 6.64 -17.84
C LEU A 11 -4.17 5.36 -18.37
N ASP A 12 -4.06 5.18 -19.68
CA ASP A 12 -3.29 4.08 -20.29
C ASP A 12 -1.77 4.30 -20.21
N ASP A 13 -1.29 5.54 -20.12
CA ASP A 13 0.14 5.89 -19.97
C ASP A 13 0.59 5.96 -18.49
N ARG A 14 -0.33 5.61 -17.58
CA ARG A 14 -0.22 5.63 -16.12
C ARG A 14 -0.13 4.22 -15.52
N ASP A 15 0.19 3.23 -16.34
CA ASP A 15 0.18 1.81 -15.97
C ASP A 15 1.10 1.49 -14.78
N SER A 16 2.23 2.19 -14.69
CA SER A 16 3.24 1.99 -13.66
C SER A 16 2.96 2.79 -12.37
N GLU A 17 1.91 3.61 -12.36
CA GLU A 17 1.55 4.42 -11.19
C GLU A 17 0.78 3.61 -10.16
N PRO A 18 1.22 3.64 -8.89
CA PRO A 18 0.44 3.08 -7.81
C PRO A 18 -0.71 4.00 -7.42
N LEU A 19 -1.75 3.40 -6.86
CA LEU A 19 -2.81 4.08 -6.15
C LEU A 19 -2.70 3.71 -4.68
N VAL A 20 -2.31 4.67 -3.84
CA VAL A 20 -2.18 4.49 -2.39
C VAL A 20 -3.19 5.38 -1.69
N LEU A 21 -4.15 4.76 -1.01
CA LEU A 21 -5.11 5.43 -0.14
C LEU A 21 -4.72 5.22 1.32
N THR A 22 -5.31 5.99 2.22
CA THR A 22 -5.25 5.71 3.65
C THR A 22 -6.57 5.15 4.15
N GLY A 23 -6.60 4.49 5.31
CA GLY A 23 -7.87 4.02 5.87
C GLY A 23 -8.85 5.16 6.21
N THR A 24 -8.35 6.39 6.41
CA THR A 24 -9.18 7.61 6.47
C THR A 24 -10.07 7.78 5.22
N ASP A 25 -9.55 7.42 4.05
CA ASP A 25 -10.28 7.50 2.77
C ASP A 25 -11.34 6.38 2.62
N LEU A 26 -11.31 5.38 3.52
CA LEU A 26 -12.02 4.10 3.40
C LEU A 26 -12.85 3.73 4.65
N PRO A 27 -13.79 4.59 5.09
CA PRO A 27 -14.51 4.41 6.36
C PRO A 27 -15.35 3.13 6.46
N LEU A 28 -15.71 2.49 5.34
CA LEU A 28 -16.43 1.21 5.33
C LEU A 28 -15.54 -0.01 5.60
N LEU A 29 -14.22 0.16 5.53
CA LEU A 29 -13.22 -0.87 5.74
C LEU A 29 -12.57 -0.81 7.12
N LEU A 30 -12.67 0.32 7.82
CA LEU A 30 -12.14 0.47 9.18
C LEU A 30 -12.57 -0.67 10.13
N GLY A 31 -11.64 -1.16 10.93
CA GLY A 31 -11.82 -2.28 11.85
C GLY A 31 -11.91 -3.65 11.17
N SER A 32 -11.47 -3.77 9.92
CA SER A 32 -11.31 -5.07 9.25
C SER A 32 -9.94 -5.65 9.53
N ASP A 33 -9.80 -6.97 9.52
CA ASP A 33 -8.47 -7.58 9.40
C ASP A 33 -7.88 -7.14 8.05
N PRO A 34 -6.60 -6.70 7.99
CA PRO A 34 -5.94 -6.33 6.73
C PRO A 34 -6.07 -7.41 5.65
N ARG A 35 -6.08 -8.70 6.04
CA ARG A 35 -6.22 -9.85 5.11
C ARG A 35 -7.64 -10.03 4.57
N ASP A 36 -8.63 -9.35 5.15
CA ASP A 36 -10.03 -9.38 4.72
C ASP A 36 -10.38 -8.25 3.73
N VAL A 37 -9.43 -7.39 3.37
CA VAL A 37 -9.62 -6.35 2.35
C VAL A 37 -9.29 -6.90 0.96
N VAL A 38 -10.24 -6.81 0.03
CA VAL A 38 -10.07 -7.30 -1.36
C VAL A 38 -10.52 -6.26 -2.37
N ALA A 39 -9.85 -6.21 -3.52
CA ALA A 39 -10.17 -5.31 -4.62
C ALA A 39 -10.73 -6.02 -5.84
N PHE A 40 -11.60 -5.33 -6.58
CA PHE A 40 -12.18 -5.79 -7.84
C PHE A 40 -12.27 -4.66 -8.85
N SER A 41 -12.19 -5.03 -10.12
CA SER A 41 -12.44 -4.14 -11.27
C SER A 41 -13.50 -4.73 -12.19
N TRP A 42 -14.12 -3.87 -13.01
CA TRP A 42 -15.20 -4.26 -13.92
C TRP A 42 -14.80 -4.16 -15.39
N PHE A 43 -14.72 -5.31 -16.05
CA PHE A 43 -14.40 -5.44 -17.48
C PHE A 43 -15.53 -6.16 -18.24
N GLY A 44 -16.78 -5.80 -17.93
CA GLY A 44 -17.98 -6.54 -18.38
C GLY A 44 -18.36 -7.72 -17.47
N SER A 45 -17.44 -8.12 -16.59
CA SER A 45 -17.64 -8.96 -15.41
C SER A 45 -16.70 -8.50 -14.30
N TRP A 46 -17.00 -8.89 -13.06
CA TRP A 46 -16.08 -8.69 -11.94
C TRP A 46 -14.81 -9.51 -12.14
N ARG A 47 -13.65 -8.86 -12.02
CA ARG A 47 -12.33 -9.47 -11.93
C ARG A 47 -11.71 -9.02 -10.62
N GLN A 48 -11.23 -9.96 -9.81
CA GLN A 48 -10.46 -9.62 -8.63
C GLN A 48 -9.10 -9.07 -9.08
N VAL A 49 -8.61 -8.03 -8.42
CA VAL A 49 -7.30 -7.42 -8.67
C VAL A 49 -6.52 -7.34 -7.37
N PRO A 50 -5.18 -7.31 -7.41
CA PRO A 50 -4.35 -7.25 -6.21
C PRO A 50 -4.64 -6.01 -5.37
N VAL A 51 -4.60 -6.18 -4.05
CA VAL A 51 -4.57 -5.10 -3.08
C VAL A 51 -3.67 -5.50 -1.92
N GLN A 52 -2.95 -4.52 -1.41
CA GLN A 52 -2.07 -4.66 -0.26
C GLN A 52 -2.48 -3.64 0.79
N VAL A 53 -2.52 -4.08 2.05
CA VAL A 53 -2.71 -3.21 3.22
C VAL A 53 -1.39 -3.23 3.98
N ASP A 54 -0.77 -2.07 4.10
CA ASP A 54 0.47 -1.87 4.86
C ASP A 54 0.13 -1.13 6.15
N GLU A 55 0.24 -1.84 7.26
CA GLU A 55 -0.07 -1.31 8.58
C GLU A 55 0.95 -0.24 9.01
N ARG A 56 0.49 0.83 9.66
CA ARG A 56 1.38 1.90 10.16
C ARG A 56 1.08 2.22 11.62
N LYS A 57 2.12 2.56 12.38
CA LYS A 57 1.96 3.01 13.76
C LYS A 57 3.06 3.96 14.19
N MET A 58 2.83 4.62 15.32
CA MET A 58 3.89 5.36 15.99
C MET A 58 4.94 4.38 16.52
N ILE A 59 6.19 4.57 16.11
CA ILE A 59 7.32 3.82 16.65
C ILE A 59 8.35 4.76 17.27
N ASP A 60 9.07 4.22 18.25
CA ASP A 60 10.30 4.78 18.80
C ASP A 60 11.50 4.21 18.05
N TYR A 61 12.42 5.09 17.65
CA TYR A 61 13.56 4.72 16.82
C TYR A 61 14.71 4.13 17.64
N ARG A 62 14.70 4.28 18.98
CA ARG A 62 15.75 3.74 19.87
C ARG A 62 15.80 2.21 19.85
N PRO A 63 14.68 1.46 19.93
CA PRO A 63 14.66 0.02 19.66
C PRO A 63 15.24 -0.33 18.29
N VAL A 64 14.89 0.39 17.23
CA VAL A 64 15.38 0.07 15.88
C VAL A 64 16.90 0.24 15.77
N ARG A 65 17.44 1.29 16.40
CA ARG A 65 18.87 1.60 16.41
C ARG A 65 19.67 0.86 17.51
N GLN A 66 18.97 0.17 18.41
CA GLN A 66 19.52 -0.47 19.61
C GLN A 66 20.36 0.50 20.47
N LEU A 67 19.82 1.71 20.69
CA LEU A 67 20.46 2.72 21.53
C LEU A 67 20.05 2.58 23.00
N PRO A 68 20.88 3.04 23.95
CA PRO A 68 20.46 3.22 25.33
C PRO A 68 19.24 4.13 25.44
N PHE A 69 18.33 3.83 26.37
CA PHE A 69 17.15 4.66 26.63
C PHE A 69 17.50 5.79 27.61
N ASN A 70 17.89 6.94 27.08
CA ASN A 70 18.04 8.18 27.85
C ASN A 70 17.17 9.28 27.24
N ASN A 71 16.98 10.40 27.95
CA ASN A 71 16.08 11.46 27.48
C ASN A 71 16.62 12.21 26.26
N GLY A 72 17.93 12.15 26.01
CA GLY A 72 18.58 12.92 24.94
C GLY A 72 18.49 12.29 23.54
N ASN A 73 17.88 11.11 23.40
CA ASN A 73 17.74 10.42 22.12
C ASN A 73 16.34 9.88 21.86
N GLU A 74 15.33 10.35 22.60
CA GLU A 74 13.95 10.00 22.32
C GLU A 74 13.48 10.60 21.01
N PHE A 75 13.11 9.74 20.07
CA PHE A 75 12.54 10.15 18.80
C PHE A 75 11.47 9.15 18.38
N ARG A 76 10.30 9.66 18.01
CA ARG A 76 9.15 8.85 17.61
C ARG A 76 8.47 9.44 16.40
N GLU A 77 8.03 8.57 15.50
CA GLU A 77 7.35 8.96 14.27
C GLU A 77 6.44 7.83 13.75
N MET A 78 5.46 8.18 12.93
CA MET A 78 4.63 7.23 12.20
C MET A 78 5.49 6.48 11.18
N ALA A 79 5.53 5.16 11.25
CA ALA A 79 6.25 4.33 10.30
C ALA A 79 5.50 3.01 10.04
N TYR A 80 5.95 2.24 9.06
CA TYR A 80 5.41 0.91 8.78
C TYR A 80 5.61 -0.02 9.98
N ALA A 81 4.55 -0.76 10.32
CA ALA A 81 4.61 -1.84 11.28
C ALA A 81 5.15 -3.10 10.61
N ASP A 82 6.03 -3.82 11.29
CA ASP A 82 6.63 -5.04 10.76
C ASP A 82 6.92 -6.03 11.91
N PRO A 83 6.25 -7.20 11.97
CA PRO A 83 6.51 -8.21 12.99
C PRO A 83 7.96 -8.71 13.02
N ASP A 84 8.67 -8.66 11.91
CA ASP A 84 10.00 -9.24 11.79
C ASP A 84 11.11 -8.24 12.17
N THR A 85 10.78 -6.98 12.43
CA THR A 85 11.71 -5.93 12.87
C THR A 85 11.44 -5.41 14.28
N TRP A 86 12.23 -4.44 14.73
CA TRP A 86 11.99 -3.75 16.00
C TRP A 86 10.86 -2.73 15.96
N ALA A 87 10.22 -2.50 14.80
CA ALA A 87 8.97 -1.74 14.73
C ALA A 87 7.83 -2.53 15.39
N GLU A 88 7.90 -3.86 15.38
CA GLU A 88 6.85 -4.80 15.81
C GLU A 88 5.60 -4.72 14.92
N ALA A 89 4.79 -5.78 14.92
CA ALA A 89 3.47 -5.79 14.26
C ALA A 89 2.55 -4.71 14.84
N ASP A 90 1.54 -4.32 14.06
CA ASP A 90 0.50 -3.48 14.60
C ASP A 90 -0.32 -4.21 15.68
N GLY A 91 -0.82 -3.46 16.66
CA GLY A 91 -1.37 -3.99 17.91
C GLY A 91 -0.33 -4.54 18.91
N VAL A 92 0.97 -4.54 18.59
CA VAL A 92 2.05 -5.00 19.48
C VAL A 92 2.92 -3.81 19.92
N PRO A 93 3.02 -3.50 21.22
CA PRO A 93 3.89 -2.42 21.69
C PRO A 93 5.37 -2.76 21.51
N GLN A 94 6.17 -1.73 21.21
CA GLN A 94 7.61 -1.82 21.38
C GLN A 94 7.98 -1.89 22.87
N THR A 95 9.10 -2.52 23.16
CA THR A 95 9.63 -2.68 24.51
C THR A 95 11.08 -2.21 24.61
N VAL A 96 11.47 -1.72 25.79
CA VAL A 96 12.84 -1.35 26.14
C VAL A 96 13.70 -2.62 26.24
N THR A 97 14.24 -3.09 25.12
CA THR A 97 14.92 -4.38 25.04
C THR A 97 16.25 -4.26 24.31
N ASN A 98 17.15 -5.21 24.61
CA ASN A 98 18.43 -5.40 23.94
C ASN A 98 18.36 -6.65 23.05
N PRO A 99 19.30 -6.86 22.11
CA PRO A 99 19.35 -8.08 21.32
C PRO A 99 19.48 -9.31 22.24
N GLY A 100 18.68 -10.35 22.00
CA GLY A 100 18.64 -11.55 22.84
C GLY A 100 17.70 -11.55 24.05
N ASP A 101 17.03 -10.44 24.38
CA ASP A 101 16.06 -10.36 25.50
C ASP A 101 14.72 -9.76 25.03
N ARG A 102 13.95 -10.56 24.29
CA ARG A 102 12.76 -10.11 23.55
C ARG A 102 11.55 -9.88 24.45
N GLY A 103 10.91 -8.71 24.32
CA GLY A 103 9.60 -8.42 24.92
C GLY A 103 9.55 -8.41 26.45
N SER A 104 10.67 -8.57 27.12
CA SER A 104 10.78 -8.61 28.59
C SER A 104 10.93 -7.22 29.21
N GLY A 105 11.30 -6.24 28.38
CA GLY A 105 11.47 -4.85 28.75
C GLY A 105 10.17 -4.12 29.07
N ALA A 106 10.31 -2.92 29.64
CA ALA A 106 9.16 -2.04 29.85
C ALA A 106 8.52 -1.64 28.50
N VAL A 107 7.19 -1.63 28.45
CA VAL A 107 6.43 -1.17 27.28
C VAL A 107 6.67 0.31 27.02
N ILE A 108 6.97 0.66 25.78
CA ILE A 108 7.07 2.05 25.33
C ILE A 108 5.66 2.55 25.03
N SER A 109 5.17 3.47 25.88
CA SER A 109 3.80 3.99 25.79
C SER A 109 3.53 4.65 24.44
N GLY A 110 2.39 4.33 23.82
CA GLY A 110 1.97 4.92 22.54
C GLY A 110 2.45 4.20 21.28
N THR A 111 3.12 3.04 21.41
CA THR A 111 3.67 2.27 20.27
C THR A 111 2.87 1.01 19.93
N THR A 112 1.71 0.80 20.56
CA THR A 112 0.89 -0.40 20.36
C THR A 112 0.21 -0.42 19.00
N GLY A 113 -0.38 0.70 18.57
CA GLY A 113 -1.20 0.80 17.36
C GLY A 113 -2.50 -0.05 17.41
N ASP A 114 -3.13 -0.30 16.26
CA ASP A 114 -4.35 -1.09 16.06
C ASP A 114 -4.09 -2.21 15.01
N PRO A 115 -4.26 -3.50 15.34
CA PRO A 115 -4.00 -4.61 14.40
C PRO A 115 -5.11 -4.79 13.35
N THR A 116 -6.00 -3.82 13.22
CA THR A 116 -7.09 -3.81 12.24
C THR A 116 -7.01 -2.52 11.45
N VAL A 117 -7.49 -2.56 10.20
CA VAL A 117 -7.45 -1.40 9.30
C VAL A 117 -7.92 -0.14 10.02
N ASP A 118 -7.01 0.81 10.23
CA ASP A 118 -7.25 2.05 10.95
C ASP A 118 -7.06 3.28 10.04
N GLU A 119 -7.10 4.49 10.60
CA GLU A 119 -7.05 5.73 9.81
C GLU A 119 -5.70 5.97 9.11
N ASN A 120 -4.63 5.38 9.61
CA ASN A 120 -3.26 5.68 9.22
C ASN A 120 -2.70 4.64 8.22
N ASP A 121 -3.31 3.47 8.14
CA ASP A 121 -2.88 2.37 7.28
C ASP A 121 -2.94 2.73 5.81
N GLU A 122 -2.01 2.21 5.02
CA GLU A 122 -1.96 2.43 3.58
C GLU A 122 -2.56 1.26 2.81
N ILE A 123 -3.41 1.56 1.82
CA ILE A 123 -4.04 0.58 0.94
C ILE A 123 -3.52 0.83 -0.48
N ALA A 124 -2.64 -0.05 -0.95
CA ALA A 124 -1.96 0.05 -2.24
C ALA A 124 -2.59 -0.88 -3.29
N MET A 125 -2.74 -0.34 -4.51
CA MET A 125 -3.19 -1.03 -5.74
C MET A 125 -2.40 -0.45 -6.93
N MET A 126 -2.48 -1.07 -8.10
CA MET A 126 -1.93 -0.52 -9.35
C MET A 126 -3.00 0.16 -10.19
N THR A 127 -2.66 1.27 -10.85
CA THR A 127 -3.61 2.00 -11.72
C THR A 127 -4.03 1.18 -12.94
N GLU A 128 -3.12 0.36 -13.48
CA GLU A 128 -3.41 -0.52 -14.62
C GLU A 128 -4.55 -1.52 -14.36
N ASP A 129 -4.80 -1.87 -13.10
CA ASP A 129 -5.89 -2.77 -12.70
C ASP A 129 -7.27 -2.12 -12.80
N ALA A 130 -7.35 -0.81 -12.97
CA ALA A 130 -8.60 -0.08 -12.96
C ALA A 130 -9.49 -0.41 -14.17
N GLY A 131 -10.77 -0.68 -13.89
CA GLY A 131 -11.76 -1.03 -14.90
C GLY A 131 -12.78 0.08 -15.19
N GLY A 132 -13.84 -0.27 -15.91
CA GLY A 132 -14.97 0.63 -16.12
C GLY A 132 -15.91 0.70 -14.91
N SER A 133 -16.92 1.57 -14.98
CA SER A 133 -17.96 1.67 -13.94
C SER A 133 -18.77 0.37 -13.82
N ALA A 134 -19.02 -0.02 -12.57
CA ALA A 134 -19.91 -1.09 -12.13
C ALA A 134 -21.21 -0.54 -11.49
N ALA A 135 -21.64 0.66 -11.90
CA ALA A 135 -22.90 1.28 -11.46
C ALA A 135 -24.06 0.28 -11.62
N GLY A 136 -24.87 0.14 -10.57
CA GLY A 136 -26.04 -0.74 -10.61
C GLY A 136 -25.74 -2.24 -10.76
N LYS A 137 -24.47 -2.66 -10.74
CA LYS A 137 -24.09 -4.08 -10.73
C LYS A 137 -24.09 -4.64 -9.30
N PRO A 138 -24.60 -5.86 -9.08
CA PRO A 138 -24.52 -6.51 -7.76
C PRO A 138 -23.06 -6.74 -7.39
N ALA A 139 -22.74 -6.78 -6.10
CA ALA A 139 -21.41 -7.10 -5.60
C ALA A 139 -20.94 -8.49 -6.08
N PRO A 140 -19.62 -8.72 -6.26
CA PRO A 140 -19.09 -10.02 -6.59
C PRO A 140 -19.42 -11.08 -5.52
N GLY A 141 -19.30 -12.36 -5.87
CA GLY A 141 -19.43 -13.42 -4.88
C GLY A 141 -18.28 -13.38 -3.87
N GLY A 142 -18.54 -13.79 -2.62
CA GLY A 142 -17.51 -13.87 -1.57
C GLY A 142 -17.26 -12.59 -0.78
N VAL A 143 -17.84 -11.46 -1.19
CA VAL A 143 -17.70 -10.20 -0.46
C VAL A 143 -18.91 -9.86 0.42
N VAL A 144 -18.68 -8.98 1.40
CA VAL A 144 -19.74 -8.40 2.23
C VAL A 144 -20.45 -7.29 1.45
N ALA A 145 -21.63 -7.57 0.88
CA ALA A 145 -22.33 -6.67 -0.06
C ALA A 145 -22.55 -5.19 0.38
N GLY A 146 -22.44 -4.87 1.68
CA GLY A 146 -22.59 -3.52 2.21
C GLY A 146 -21.29 -2.73 2.39
N THR A 147 -20.14 -3.31 2.01
CA THR A 147 -18.81 -2.72 2.23
C THR A 147 -18.15 -2.24 0.93
N ARG A 148 -18.91 -2.26 -0.18
CA ARG A 148 -18.45 -1.73 -1.47
C ARG A 148 -18.01 -0.29 -1.30
N THR A 149 -16.73 -0.05 -1.57
CA THR A 149 -16.13 1.28 -1.61
C THR A 149 -15.58 1.50 -3.00
N PRO A 150 -16.32 2.19 -3.89
CA PRO A 150 -15.79 2.60 -5.18
C PRO A 150 -14.65 3.59 -4.97
N VAL A 151 -13.58 3.41 -5.73
CA VAL A 151 -12.46 4.33 -5.88
C VAL A 151 -12.45 4.77 -7.33
N LYS A 152 -12.98 5.97 -7.58
CA LYS A 152 -12.95 6.59 -8.91
C LYS A 152 -11.58 7.21 -9.10
N ILE A 153 -10.94 6.90 -10.22
CA ILE A 153 -9.59 7.30 -10.58
C ILE A 153 -9.69 8.26 -11.77
N THR A 154 -8.99 9.39 -11.71
CA THR A 154 -8.92 10.39 -12.78
C THR A 154 -7.49 10.86 -12.97
N ASP A 155 -7.06 11.01 -14.22
CA ASP A 155 -5.78 11.61 -14.57
C ASP A 155 -5.95 13.14 -14.69
N PRO A 156 -5.24 13.97 -13.92
CA PRO A 156 -5.32 15.42 -14.09
C PRO A 156 -4.80 15.92 -15.46
N LEU A 157 -3.99 15.13 -16.16
CA LEU A 157 -3.51 15.42 -17.52
C LEU A 157 -4.51 14.98 -18.62
N ASP A 158 -5.48 14.12 -18.26
CA ASP A 158 -6.62 13.71 -19.10
C ASP A 158 -7.91 13.62 -18.24
N PRO A 159 -8.47 14.77 -17.83
CA PRO A 159 -9.53 14.84 -16.83
C PRO A 159 -10.88 14.26 -17.29
N ASP A 160 -11.04 14.02 -18.59
CA ASP A 160 -12.25 13.43 -19.17
C ASP A 160 -12.26 11.89 -19.04
N SER A 161 -11.10 11.29 -18.75
CA SER A 161 -10.96 9.85 -18.53
C SER A 161 -11.13 9.50 -17.04
N SER A 162 -11.95 8.48 -16.77
CA SER A 162 -12.04 7.92 -15.42
C SER A 162 -12.17 6.41 -15.44
N ARG A 163 -11.54 5.78 -14.45
CA ARG A 163 -11.59 4.33 -14.20
C ARG A 163 -11.94 4.07 -12.75
N PHE A 164 -12.23 2.81 -12.43
CA PHE A 164 -12.68 2.43 -11.10
C PHE A 164 -12.00 1.16 -10.61
N ILE A 165 -11.65 1.18 -9.34
CA ILE A 165 -11.39 -0.02 -8.53
C ILE A 165 -12.42 -0.03 -7.39
N TYR A 166 -12.82 -1.22 -6.95
CA TYR A 166 -13.82 -1.41 -5.91
C TYR A 166 -13.25 -2.23 -4.78
N LEU A 167 -13.14 -1.61 -3.61
CA LEU A 167 -12.71 -2.29 -2.39
C LEU A 167 -13.91 -2.87 -1.65
N PHE A 168 -13.69 -4.03 -1.04
CA PHE A 168 -14.66 -4.73 -0.21
C PHE A 168 -13.98 -5.38 0.99
N ARG A 169 -14.81 -5.68 1.99
CA ARG A 169 -14.51 -6.71 2.98
C ARG A 169 -14.92 -8.08 2.46
N THR A 170 -14.13 -9.12 2.71
CA THR A 170 -14.50 -10.52 2.46
C THR A 170 -14.86 -11.26 3.74
N ASP A 171 -15.71 -12.29 3.64
CA ASP A 171 -15.95 -13.27 4.71
C ASP A 171 -15.82 -14.72 4.22
N SER A 172 -15.25 -14.90 3.01
CA SER A 172 -15.19 -16.18 2.31
C SER A 172 -13.76 -16.67 2.02
N GLY A 173 -12.74 -16.00 2.55
CA GLY A 173 -11.33 -16.35 2.32
C GLY A 173 -10.84 -16.06 0.90
N LEU A 174 -11.36 -15.00 0.27
CA LEU A 174 -10.73 -14.46 -0.94
C LEU A 174 -9.33 -13.94 -0.57
N ASN A 175 -8.34 -14.16 -1.45
CA ASN A 175 -6.97 -13.73 -1.19
C ASN A 175 -6.76 -12.31 -1.75
N PRO A 176 -6.28 -11.33 -0.95
CA PRO A 176 -5.99 -9.98 -1.41
C PRO A 176 -5.06 -9.90 -2.62
N ASP A 177 -4.12 -10.85 -2.78
CA ASP A 177 -3.20 -10.91 -3.92
C ASP A 177 -3.86 -11.19 -5.28
N ALA A 178 -5.11 -11.68 -5.29
CA ALA A 178 -5.81 -12.14 -6.49
C ALA A 178 -5.00 -13.10 -7.40
N GLY A 179 -4.02 -13.83 -6.84
CA GLY A 179 -3.09 -14.70 -7.56
C GLY A 179 -2.05 -13.98 -8.42
N THR A 180 -1.81 -12.70 -8.18
CA THR A 180 -0.79 -11.89 -8.87
C THR A 180 0.20 -11.35 -7.84
N ASP A 181 1.46 -11.32 -8.23
CA ASP A 181 2.57 -10.79 -7.45
C ASP A 181 3.40 -9.89 -8.35
N TYR A 182 3.25 -8.58 -8.19
CA TYR A 182 3.89 -7.57 -9.04
C TYR A 182 5.36 -7.39 -8.72
N VAL A 183 5.75 -7.66 -7.47
CA VAL A 183 7.07 -7.34 -6.95
C VAL A 183 7.51 -8.46 -6.03
N SER A 184 8.55 -9.18 -6.45
CA SER A 184 9.20 -10.17 -5.59
C SER A 184 10.41 -9.56 -4.92
N TYR A 185 10.36 -9.39 -3.60
CA TYR A 185 11.48 -8.94 -2.79
C TYR A 185 12.06 -10.07 -1.95
N ARG A 186 13.28 -10.47 -2.29
CA ARG A 186 14.04 -11.48 -1.57
C ARG A 186 15.13 -10.84 -0.74
N GLN A 187 14.90 -10.70 0.56
CA GLN A 187 15.93 -10.28 1.49
C GLN A 187 16.89 -11.44 1.81
N ILE A 188 18.19 -11.23 1.60
CA ILE A 188 19.22 -12.23 1.88
C ILE A 188 20.40 -11.54 2.56
N TYR A 189 20.73 -12.00 3.77
CA TYR A 189 21.98 -11.63 4.43
C TYR A 189 23.10 -12.59 4.03
N SER A 190 24.30 -12.06 3.82
CA SER A 190 25.48 -12.81 3.38
C SER A 190 26.69 -12.51 4.27
N PRO A 191 27.10 -13.43 5.17
CA PRO A 191 26.48 -14.71 5.49
C PRO A 191 25.11 -14.53 6.18
N GLY A 192 24.30 -15.59 6.17
CA GLY A 192 23.01 -15.59 6.86
C GLY A 192 23.16 -15.27 8.36
N LEU A 193 22.23 -14.48 8.90
CA LEU A 193 22.27 -14.02 10.29
C LEU A 193 21.90 -15.15 11.25
N LEU A 194 22.81 -15.47 12.17
CA LEU A 194 22.54 -16.42 13.24
C LEU A 194 21.46 -15.85 14.18
N GLY A 195 20.33 -16.54 14.32
CA GLY A 195 19.19 -16.05 15.12
C GLY A 195 18.26 -15.08 14.39
N GLY A 196 18.47 -14.84 13.10
CA GLY A 196 17.67 -13.92 12.27
C GLY A 196 18.03 -12.45 12.50
N TYR A 197 17.25 -11.53 11.93
CA TYR A 197 17.51 -10.09 11.96
C TYR A 197 17.71 -9.54 13.40
N ARG A 198 16.77 -9.83 14.31
CA ARG A 198 16.81 -9.24 15.66
C ARG A 198 18.05 -9.61 16.48
N ASP A 199 18.56 -10.85 16.32
CA ASP A 199 19.66 -11.35 17.15
C ASP A 199 21.02 -11.38 16.43
N GLY A 200 21.02 -11.58 15.11
CA GLY A 200 22.24 -11.74 14.32
C GLY A 200 22.68 -10.47 13.58
N TYR A 201 21.82 -9.47 13.45
CA TYR A 201 22.16 -8.21 12.77
C TYR A 201 23.06 -7.34 13.66
N ASN A 202 24.05 -6.69 13.04
CA ASN A 202 24.92 -5.75 13.72
C ASN A 202 24.35 -4.32 13.62
N TYR A 203 23.80 -3.85 14.74
CA TYR A 203 23.23 -2.50 14.88
C TYR A 203 24.27 -1.41 15.16
N SER A 204 25.51 -1.81 15.46
CA SER A 204 26.62 -0.91 15.80
C SER A 204 27.45 -0.55 14.56
N SER A 205 28.25 0.52 14.67
CA SER A 205 29.23 0.86 13.64
C SER A 205 30.48 -0.02 13.76
N ILE A 206 31.04 -0.45 12.63
CA ILE A 206 32.36 -1.10 12.55
C ILE A 206 33.45 -0.15 12.03
N GLY A 207 33.20 1.15 12.15
CA GLY A 207 34.13 2.22 11.77
C GLY A 207 34.08 2.62 10.29
N ASP A 208 34.64 3.79 10.02
CA ASP A 208 34.59 4.50 8.73
C ASP A 208 35.64 4.01 7.71
N ASN A 209 36.05 2.73 7.79
CA ASN A 209 36.98 2.16 6.82
C ASN A 209 36.29 2.11 5.45
N VAL A 210 36.77 2.95 4.53
CA VAL A 210 36.23 3.13 3.18
C VAL A 210 36.47 1.94 2.25
N ASN A 211 37.33 0.98 2.64
CA ASN A 211 37.74 -0.15 1.80
C ASN A 211 37.16 -1.51 2.22
N GLY A 212 36.21 -1.54 3.17
CA GLY A 212 35.65 -2.79 3.68
C GLY A 212 34.16 -2.95 3.33
N PRO A 213 33.63 -4.18 3.31
CA PRO A 213 32.22 -4.43 2.99
C PRO A 213 31.27 -3.74 3.97
N PRO A 214 29.98 -3.61 3.64
CA PRO A 214 28.96 -3.16 4.60
C PRO A 214 28.97 -4.00 5.89
N VAL A 215 28.49 -3.42 7.00
CA VAL A 215 28.52 -4.11 8.31
C VAL A 215 27.62 -5.34 8.36
N ASN A 216 26.53 -5.29 7.60
CA ASN A 216 25.62 -6.39 7.37
C ASN A 216 25.52 -6.55 5.86
N PRO A 217 26.40 -7.34 5.23
CA PRO A 217 26.35 -7.56 3.80
C PRO A 217 25.10 -8.35 3.44
N GLU A 218 24.56 -8.03 2.28
CA GLU A 218 23.37 -8.62 1.72
C GLU A 218 23.64 -9.12 0.30
N ASP A 219 22.79 -10.03 -0.15
CA ASP A 219 22.61 -10.39 -1.56
C ASP A 219 21.11 -10.27 -1.89
N SER A 220 20.50 -9.20 -1.39
CA SER A 220 19.07 -8.97 -1.51
C SER A 220 18.74 -8.59 -2.96
N ARG A 221 17.57 -9.00 -3.44
CA ARG A 221 17.10 -8.72 -4.81
C ARG A 221 15.64 -8.32 -4.80
N VAL A 222 15.31 -7.34 -5.62
CA VAL A 222 13.93 -7.02 -6.01
C VAL A 222 13.79 -7.35 -7.48
N LYS A 223 12.72 -8.06 -7.85
CA LYS A 223 12.41 -8.40 -9.24
C LYS A 223 10.96 -8.13 -9.55
N THR A 224 10.71 -7.47 -10.67
CA THR A 224 9.38 -7.22 -11.23
C THR A 224 9.34 -7.71 -12.68
N SER A 225 8.24 -7.48 -13.39
CA SER A 225 8.18 -7.70 -14.84
C SER A 225 8.98 -6.67 -15.64
N ARG A 226 9.34 -5.52 -15.05
CA ARG A 226 10.01 -4.39 -15.73
C ARG A 226 11.46 -4.18 -15.33
N TYR A 227 11.87 -4.59 -14.14
CA TYR A 227 13.23 -4.39 -13.68
C TYR A 227 13.69 -5.40 -12.62
N GLU A 228 15.00 -5.44 -12.41
CA GLU A 228 15.65 -6.13 -11.30
C GLU A 228 16.65 -5.19 -10.63
N ILE A 229 16.63 -5.14 -9.30
CA ILE A 229 17.52 -4.32 -8.46
C ILE A 229 18.30 -5.21 -7.49
N GLY A 230 19.61 -4.99 -7.37
CA GLY A 230 20.47 -5.61 -6.34
C GLY A 230 20.75 -4.68 -5.17
N ILE A 231 20.73 -5.23 -3.96
CA ILE A 231 20.86 -4.48 -2.71
C ILE A 231 21.88 -5.19 -1.81
N PRO A 232 23.17 -4.78 -1.84
CA PRO A 232 24.23 -5.44 -1.09
C PRO A 232 24.34 -4.93 0.37
N GLY A 233 23.55 -3.91 0.74
CA GLY A 233 23.52 -3.35 2.08
C GLY A 233 22.39 -2.32 2.24
N ARG A 234 22.28 -1.70 3.43
CA ARG A 234 21.19 -0.74 3.70
C ARG A 234 21.13 0.39 2.68
N TRP A 235 22.23 1.12 2.49
CA TRP A 235 22.28 2.33 1.68
C TRP A 235 22.69 2.09 0.22
N MET A 236 22.92 0.84 -0.17
CA MET A 236 23.57 0.50 -1.43
C MET A 236 22.58 -0.15 -2.40
N ILE A 237 22.70 0.22 -3.67
CA ILE A 237 22.12 -0.49 -4.81
C ILE A 237 23.25 -0.61 -5.83
N ASP A 238 23.54 -1.81 -6.31
CA ASP A 238 24.72 -2.13 -7.14
C ASP A 238 24.37 -2.92 -8.41
N ARG A 239 23.07 -3.07 -8.69
CA ARG A 239 22.59 -3.76 -9.88
C ARG A 239 21.28 -3.15 -10.34
N LEU A 240 21.16 -2.96 -11.65
CA LEU A 240 19.93 -2.58 -12.32
C LEU A 240 19.87 -3.26 -13.69
N VAL A 241 18.87 -4.13 -13.87
CA VAL A 241 18.50 -4.68 -15.18
C VAL A 241 17.13 -4.16 -15.55
N ILE A 242 16.96 -3.65 -16.77
CA ILE A 242 15.66 -3.17 -17.28
C ILE A 242 15.12 -4.21 -18.26
N ALA A 243 14.02 -4.87 -17.89
CA ALA A 243 13.50 -6.04 -18.59
C ALA A 243 12.92 -5.73 -19.98
N ALA A 244 12.55 -4.47 -20.22
CA ALA A 244 12.05 -4.02 -21.53
C ALA A 244 13.18 -3.84 -22.58
N GLY A 245 14.45 -3.89 -22.17
CA GLY A 245 15.62 -3.69 -23.02
C GLY A 245 16.17 -4.94 -23.70
N GLU A 246 17.28 -4.76 -24.42
CA GLU A 246 18.07 -5.87 -24.98
C GLU A 246 18.84 -6.62 -23.89
N GLY A 247 18.26 -7.70 -23.38
CA GLY A 247 18.98 -8.73 -22.61
C GLY A 247 18.90 -8.58 -21.08
N GLU A 248 19.88 -9.19 -20.40
CA GLU A 248 20.01 -9.21 -18.93
C GLU A 248 21.17 -8.32 -18.44
N ALA A 249 21.54 -7.31 -19.24
CA ALA A 249 22.66 -6.42 -18.96
C ALA A 249 22.44 -5.63 -17.67
N ASP A 250 23.48 -5.57 -16.84
CA ASP A 250 23.46 -4.86 -15.57
C ASP A 250 24.07 -3.49 -15.77
N ILE A 251 23.25 -2.46 -15.91
CA ILE A 251 23.71 -1.13 -16.34
C ILE A 251 24.25 -0.27 -15.18
N LEU A 252 24.23 -0.76 -13.94
CA LEU A 252 24.55 0.03 -12.76
C LEU A 252 25.83 -0.49 -12.10
N ASP A 253 26.77 0.41 -11.83
CA ASP A 253 27.86 0.15 -10.88
C ASP A 253 27.41 0.48 -9.45
N GLY A 254 26.75 1.65 -9.26
CA GLY A 254 26.11 1.95 -7.99
C GLY A 254 25.19 3.17 -7.99
N ASP A 255 24.14 3.10 -7.18
CA ASP A 255 23.34 4.26 -6.78
C ASP A 255 24.02 4.98 -5.61
N LYS A 256 24.90 5.92 -5.95
CA LYS A 256 25.80 6.60 -5.03
C LYS A 256 25.05 7.60 -4.16
N SER A 257 25.46 7.71 -2.90
CA SER A 257 24.99 8.74 -1.98
C SER A 257 26.18 9.24 -1.16
N THR A 258 26.66 10.45 -1.41
CA THR A 258 27.91 10.96 -0.82
C THR A 258 27.73 12.32 -0.17
N VAL A 259 28.58 12.62 0.82
CA VAL A 259 28.67 13.93 1.48
C VAL A 259 29.92 14.65 1.00
N SER A 260 29.95 14.95 -0.30
CA SER A 260 30.97 15.69 -1.07
C SER A 260 31.13 15.00 -2.44
N PRO A 261 31.31 15.75 -3.54
CA PRO A 261 31.68 15.17 -4.84
C PRO A 261 33.12 14.64 -4.88
N THR A 262 33.90 14.85 -3.81
CA THR A 262 35.29 14.41 -3.70
C THR A 262 35.57 13.72 -2.36
N GLY A 263 36.34 12.64 -2.43
CA GLY A 263 36.79 11.84 -1.31
C GLY A 263 35.75 10.83 -0.81
N CYS A 264 36.22 9.87 -0.01
CA CYS A 264 35.42 8.73 0.45
C CYS A 264 35.05 8.77 1.93
N GLY A 265 35.21 9.90 2.61
CA GLY A 265 34.96 9.95 4.06
C GLY A 265 33.52 9.64 4.48
N ARG A 266 32.54 9.89 3.59
CA ARG A 266 31.10 9.75 3.82
C ARG A 266 30.38 9.41 2.51
N ASN A 267 30.03 8.14 2.33
CA ASN A 267 29.31 7.60 1.17
C ASN A 267 28.38 6.44 1.59
N GLU A 268 27.60 5.90 0.65
CA GLU A 268 26.65 4.79 0.86
C GLU A 268 27.27 3.54 1.47
N LEU A 269 28.53 3.22 1.15
CA LEU A 269 29.26 2.13 1.80
C LEU A 269 29.53 2.46 3.27
N THR A 270 30.06 3.65 3.57
CA THR A 270 30.29 4.05 4.97
C THR A 270 28.99 4.21 5.75
N PHE A 271 27.88 4.60 5.11
CA PHE A 271 26.55 4.64 5.72
C PHE A 271 26.05 3.24 6.07
N SER A 272 26.30 2.26 5.19
CA SER A 272 25.99 0.84 5.42
C SER A 272 26.94 0.16 6.41
N ARG A 273 28.10 0.75 6.69
CA ARG A 273 29.00 0.35 7.80
C ARG A 273 28.66 1.05 9.12
N GLY A 274 27.98 2.19 9.04
CA GLY A 274 27.45 2.92 10.18
C GLY A 274 26.40 2.11 10.95
N GLY A 275 26.20 2.45 12.21
CA GLY A 275 25.17 1.78 13.00
C GLY A 275 23.77 2.20 12.55
N GLY A 276 22.83 1.26 12.56
CA GLY A 276 21.48 1.45 12.04
C GLY A 276 20.68 0.16 12.07
N GLY A 277 19.46 0.19 11.52
CA GLY A 277 18.56 -0.95 11.50
C GLY A 277 17.37 -0.71 10.58
N PHE A 278 16.64 -1.78 10.28
CA PHE A 278 15.38 -1.75 9.55
C PHE A 278 14.21 -1.42 10.46
N ILE A 279 13.41 -0.47 9.99
CA ILE A 279 12.03 -0.23 10.43
C ILE A 279 11.12 -1.29 9.81
N ALA A 280 11.22 -1.53 8.50
CA ALA A 280 10.40 -2.52 7.79
C ALA A 280 11.16 -3.16 6.62
N ASN A 281 10.84 -4.43 6.34
CA ASN A 281 11.23 -5.19 5.15
C ASN A 281 10.04 -6.06 4.71
N ILE A 282 9.08 -5.45 4.02
CA ILE A 282 7.82 -6.07 3.63
C ILE A 282 7.92 -6.49 2.16
N ASP A 283 7.55 -7.75 1.90
CA ASP A 283 7.34 -8.32 0.56
C ASP A 283 5.84 -8.54 0.38
N GLY A 284 5.24 -7.82 -0.57
CA GLY A 284 3.78 -7.78 -0.75
C GLY A 284 3.39 -7.79 -2.23
N PRO A 285 2.15 -8.21 -2.56
CA PRO A 285 1.77 -8.52 -3.94
C PRO A 285 1.67 -7.28 -4.85
N VAL A 286 1.55 -6.08 -4.28
CA VAL A 286 1.48 -4.81 -5.04
C VAL A 286 2.81 -4.09 -4.98
N ARG A 287 3.45 -4.09 -3.82
CA ARG A 287 4.72 -3.39 -3.58
C ARG A 287 5.55 -4.06 -2.51
N ALA A 288 6.86 -3.93 -2.63
CA ALA A 288 7.78 -4.21 -1.55
C ALA A 288 8.23 -2.91 -0.87
N ILE A 289 8.42 -2.96 0.45
CA ILE A 289 8.83 -1.81 1.27
C ILE A 289 10.08 -2.17 2.06
N ARG A 290 11.13 -1.37 1.92
CA ARG A 290 12.34 -1.46 2.72
C ARG A 290 12.60 -0.10 3.36
N SER A 291 12.32 0.02 4.65
CA SER A 291 12.48 1.25 5.44
C SER A 291 13.55 1.03 6.50
N PHE A 292 14.57 1.89 6.55
CA PHE A 292 15.70 1.74 7.45
C PHE A 292 16.28 3.06 7.92
N ILE A 293 17.02 3.02 9.02
CA ILE A 293 17.65 4.17 9.65
C ILE A 293 19.15 3.97 9.84
N GLY A 294 19.83 5.09 10.04
CA GLY A 294 21.22 5.13 10.46
C GLY A 294 22.18 5.26 9.28
N ALA A 295 22.90 6.37 9.29
CA ALA A 295 24.12 6.62 8.53
C ALA A 295 25.30 6.78 9.51
N ASN A 296 26.45 7.34 9.08
CA ASN A 296 27.58 7.57 9.99
C ASN A 296 27.18 8.45 11.18
N SER A 297 26.96 9.74 10.95
CA SER A 297 26.59 10.70 11.99
C SER A 297 25.10 11.08 11.99
N GLY A 298 24.36 10.69 10.95
CA GLY A 298 22.90 10.79 10.89
C GLY A 298 22.23 9.58 11.53
N THR A 299 22.20 9.54 12.87
CA THR A 299 21.75 8.37 13.65
C THR A 299 20.32 7.94 13.30
N PHE A 300 19.43 8.92 13.10
CA PHE A 300 18.01 8.71 12.77
C PHE A 300 17.66 9.16 11.35
N THR A 301 18.67 9.42 10.51
CA THR A 301 18.41 9.60 9.07
C THR A 301 17.79 8.31 8.56
N GLN A 302 16.63 8.44 7.94
CA GLN A 302 15.85 7.34 7.43
C GLN A 302 15.87 7.35 5.91
N ARG A 303 15.86 6.16 5.32
CA ARG A 303 15.65 5.98 3.90
C ARG A 303 14.64 4.86 3.68
N GLU A 304 13.70 5.11 2.77
CA GLU A 304 12.66 4.18 2.39
C GLU A 304 12.74 3.89 0.90
N TYR A 305 12.77 2.60 0.59
CA TYR A 305 12.67 2.08 -0.76
C TYR A 305 11.29 1.43 -0.91
N ILE A 306 10.49 1.96 -1.82
CA ILE A 306 9.18 1.40 -2.17
C ILE A 306 9.24 0.97 -3.62
N PHE A 307 9.10 -0.33 -3.86
CA PHE A 307 9.21 -0.93 -5.17
C PHE A 307 7.83 -1.31 -5.67
N TYR A 308 7.47 -0.84 -6.86
CA TYR A 308 6.26 -1.20 -7.61
C TYR A 308 6.67 -1.88 -8.91
N GLU A 309 5.72 -2.41 -9.69
CA GLU A 309 6.06 -3.17 -10.90
C GLU A 309 6.94 -2.38 -11.89
N GLY A 310 6.60 -1.10 -12.14
CA GLY A 310 7.29 -0.24 -13.11
C GLY A 310 7.91 1.04 -12.54
N MET A 311 7.83 1.22 -11.22
CA MET A 311 8.30 2.43 -10.54
C MET A 311 9.00 2.08 -9.23
N PHE A 312 10.09 2.79 -8.93
CA PHE A 312 10.79 2.71 -7.65
C PHE A 312 10.81 4.09 -6.99
N GLU A 313 10.38 4.17 -5.72
CA GLU A 313 10.51 5.37 -4.90
C GLU A 313 11.64 5.23 -3.88
N ASN A 314 12.55 6.20 -3.87
CA ASN A 314 13.58 6.36 -2.85
C ASN A 314 13.32 7.65 -2.06
N ARG A 315 12.85 7.51 -0.82
CA ARG A 315 12.56 8.61 0.10
C ARG A 315 13.66 8.72 1.12
N THR A 316 14.25 9.89 1.32
CA THR A 316 15.23 10.14 2.37
C THR A 316 14.72 11.23 3.30
N PHE A 317 14.66 10.92 4.59
CA PHE A 317 14.35 11.86 5.66
C PHE A 317 15.64 12.16 6.40
N LEU A 318 16.24 13.32 6.13
CA LEU A 318 17.54 13.66 6.67
C LEU A 318 17.39 14.09 8.13
N ARG A 319 18.13 13.42 9.02
CA ARG A 319 18.20 13.75 10.45
C ARG A 319 19.65 13.64 10.88
N VAL A 320 20.36 14.76 10.79
CA VAL A 320 21.79 14.87 11.05
C VAL A 320 22.13 16.21 11.71
N HIS A 321 23.19 16.19 12.51
CA HIS A 321 23.76 17.38 13.13
C HIS A 321 24.26 18.41 12.09
N PRO A 322 24.49 19.68 12.50
CA PRO A 322 25.08 20.73 11.67
C PRO A 322 26.42 20.37 11.02
N GLY A 323 26.73 20.99 9.88
CA GLY A 323 28.05 20.93 9.23
C GLY A 323 28.12 19.98 8.03
N ILE A 324 26.99 19.42 7.61
CA ILE A 324 26.90 18.66 6.36
C ILE A 324 26.54 19.61 5.22
N ASN A 325 27.56 20.04 4.47
CA ASN A 325 27.44 21.17 3.54
C ASN A 325 27.11 20.75 2.11
N GLN A 326 27.31 19.48 1.73
CA GLN A 326 27.03 19.00 0.38
C GLN A 326 26.52 17.56 0.40
N PHE A 327 25.58 17.26 -0.49
CA PHE A 327 25.06 15.92 -0.73
C PHE A 327 24.99 15.67 -2.24
N VAL A 328 25.48 14.53 -2.69
CA VAL A 328 25.32 14.05 -4.06
C VAL A 328 24.59 12.73 -4.00
N THR A 329 23.51 12.61 -4.76
CA THR A 329 22.89 11.31 -5.06
C THR A 329 22.97 11.13 -6.57
N ALA A 330 23.66 10.10 -7.03
CA ALA A 330 23.93 9.91 -8.45
C ALA A 330 23.88 8.42 -8.81
N MET A 331 23.38 8.10 -10.00
CA MET A 331 23.54 6.77 -10.57
C MET A 331 24.86 6.74 -11.34
N ASP A 332 25.79 5.90 -10.90
CA ASP A 332 27.03 5.60 -11.59
C ASP A 332 26.84 4.30 -12.38
N LEU A 333 27.02 4.37 -13.69
CA LEU A 333 26.67 3.26 -14.56
C LEU A 333 27.85 2.31 -14.73
N SER A 334 27.54 1.07 -15.09
CA SER A 334 28.55 0.06 -15.41
C SER A 334 29.02 0.23 -16.87
N PRO A 335 30.12 -0.45 -17.28
CA PRO A 335 30.53 -0.52 -18.67
C PRO A 335 29.46 -1.07 -19.64
N ASP A 336 28.47 -1.83 -19.15
CA ASP A 336 27.37 -2.34 -19.97
C ASP A 336 26.42 -1.23 -20.43
N ALA A 337 26.49 -0.03 -19.83
CA ALA A 337 25.72 1.14 -20.22
C ALA A 337 26.39 1.99 -21.33
N ILE A 338 27.61 1.64 -21.76
CA ILE A 338 28.30 2.39 -22.81
C ILE A 338 27.46 2.44 -24.09
N GLY A 339 27.28 3.63 -24.63
CA GLY A 339 26.43 3.93 -25.78
C GLY A 339 25.02 4.40 -25.40
N MET A 340 24.62 4.33 -24.13
CA MET A 340 23.41 5.01 -23.65
C MET A 340 23.59 6.54 -23.74
N THR A 341 22.47 7.26 -23.71
CA THR A 341 22.46 8.73 -23.65
C THR A 341 22.00 9.18 -22.27
N TYR A 342 22.77 10.05 -21.62
CA TYR A 342 22.34 10.81 -20.45
C TYR A 342 21.63 12.09 -20.89
N ARG A 343 20.47 12.37 -20.31
CA ARG A 343 19.68 13.59 -20.54
C ARG A 343 19.22 14.16 -19.21
N ASN A 344 19.02 15.47 -19.17
CA ASN A 344 18.24 16.11 -18.13
C ASN A 344 17.51 17.33 -18.69
N GLN A 345 16.70 17.98 -17.87
CA GLN A 345 15.91 19.15 -18.28
C GLN A 345 16.73 20.30 -18.89
N LEU A 346 18.00 20.46 -18.49
CA LEU A 346 18.90 21.49 -19.02
C LEU A 346 19.66 21.03 -20.28
N ASN A 347 19.74 19.72 -20.49
CA ASN A 347 20.47 19.05 -21.56
C ASN A 347 19.56 18.04 -22.28
N PRO A 348 18.48 18.50 -22.94
CA PRO A 348 17.48 17.60 -23.52
C PRO A 348 17.99 16.79 -24.72
N ASP A 349 18.98 17.31 -25.45
CA ASP A 349 19.63 16.58 -26.54
C ASP A 349 20.55 15.46 -26.02
N GLY A 350 21.03 15.61 -24.78
CA GLY A 350 21.84 14.63 -24.07
C GLY A 350 23.31 14.60 -24.45
N VAL A 351 24.03 13.73 -23.76
CA VAL A 351 25.43 13.36 -24.00
C VAL A 351 25.54 11.84 -23.99
N THR A 352 26.47 11.31 -24.78
CA THR A 352 26.69 9.86 -24.87
C THR A 352 27.49 9.41 -23.65
N ILE A 353 27.19 8.21 -23.14
CA ILE A 353 27.97 7.58 -22.09
C ILE A 353 29.03 6.71 -22.77
N ASP A 354 30.29 7.11 -22.69
CA ASP A 354 31.41 6.42 -23.33
C ASP A 354 32.72 6.47 -22.52
N GLY A 355 32.68 7.03 -21.31
CA GLY A 355 33.84 7.18 -20.43
C GLY A 355 34.76 8.32 -20.84
N ILE A 356 34.31 9.23 -21.72
CA ILE A 356 35.03 10.44 -22.12
C ILE A 356 34.38 11.66 -21.44
N PRO A 357 35.16 12.49 -20.72
CA PRO A 357 34.58 13.62 -20.00
C PRO A 357 33.80 14.60 -20.88
N ASP A 358 32.48 14.65 -20.67
CA ASP A 358 31.60 15.69 -21.19
C ASP A 358 31.39 16.86 -20.21
N ALA A 359 30.83 17.95 -20.73
CA ALA A 359 30.50 19.15 -19.95
C ALA A 359 29.04 19.59 -20.18
N PRO A 360 28.05 18.78 -19.79
CA PRO A 360 26.64 19.20 -19.84
C PRO A 360 26.42 20.47 -19.00
N VAL A 361 25.43 21.27 -19.38
CA VAL A 361 25.06 22.49 -18.67
C VAL A 361 24.64 22.12 -17.25
N ALA A 362 25.39 22.64 -16.27
CA ALA A 362 25.11 22.43 -14.86
C ALA A 362 23.99 23.33 -14.35
N GLY A 363 23.21 22.82 -13.40
CA GLY A 363 22.16 23.58 -12.72
C GLY A 363 21.08 22.68 -12.12
N PRO A 364 20.06 23.26 -11.47
CA PRO A 364 18.94 22.49 -10.96
C PRO A 364 18.11 21.92 -12.11
N PHE A 365 17.70 20.66 -11.97
CA PHE A 365 16.77 19.99 -12.86
C PHE A 365 15.73 19.22 -12.04
N ASP A 366 14.55 18.97 -12.63
CA ASP A 366 13.47 18.21 -12.00
C ASP A 366 13.36 16.78 -12.52
N TRP A 367 14.00 16.47 -13.65
CA TRP A 367 14.16 15.12 -14.18
C TRP A 367 15.51 14.92 -14.86
N GLU A 368 15.99 13.68 -14.83
CA GLU A 368 17.09 13.16 -15.63
C GLU A 368 16.74 11.77 -16.17
N GLN A 369 17.43 11.33 -17.21
CA GLN A 369 17.16 10.06 -17.88
C GLN A 369 18.44 9.46 -18.42
N PHE A 370 18.55 8.14 -18.28
CA PHE A 370 19.53 7.31 -18.98
C PHE A 370 18.76 6.40 -19.93
N SER A 371 19.08 6.45 -21.22
CA SER A 371 18.33 5.68 -22.24
C SER A 371 19.22 5.10 -23.31
N GLY A 372 18.96 3.85 -23.71
CA GLY A 372 19.62 3.18 -24.83
C GLY A 372 18.95 1.85 -25.16
N ALA A 373 19.68 0.95 -25.82
CA ALA A 373 19.19 -0.38 -26.21
C ALA A 373 18.77 -1.24 -25.01
N MET A 374 19.45 -1.09 -23.87
CA MET A 374 19.20 -1.81 -22.62
C MET A 374 17.92 -1.35 -21.90
N GLY A 375 17.18 -0.37 -22.44
CA GLY A 375 16.00 0.22 -21.80
C GLY A 375 16.29 1.64 -21.31
N SER A 376 15.34 2.21 -20.59
CA SER A 376 15.46 3.58 -20.08
C SER A 376 15.07 3.66 -18.61
N VAL A 377 15.86 4.42 -17.85
CA VAL A 377 15.50 4.82 -16.48
C VAL A 377 15.36 6.33 -16.43
N THR A 378 14.17 6.80 -16.03
CA THR A 378 13.90 8.23 -15.81
C THR A 378 13.81 8.49 -14.32
N ASN A 379 14.66 9.36 -13.79
CA ASN A 379 14.62 9.81 -12.40
C ASN A 379 13.96 11.17 -12.29
N VAL A 380 13.01 11.29 -11.38
CA VAL A 380 12.32 12.55 -11.05
C VAL A 380 12.52 12.82 -9.57
N ALA A 381 13.17 13.93 -9.23
CA ALA A 381 13.51 14.26 -7.85
C ALA A 381 12.68 15.44 -7.33
N ARG A 382 12.14 15.31 -6.12
CA ARG A 382 11.41 16.36 -5.39
C ARG A 382 11.98 16.50 -3.98
N TYR A 383 11.92 17.72 -3.46
CA TYR A 383 12.50 18.09 -2.18
C TYR A 383 11.50 18.90 -1.37
N GLU A 384 11.37 18.57 -0.09
CA GLU A 384 10.65 19.36 0.90
C GLU A 384 11.65 19.78 1.97
N SER A 385 11.81 21.10 2.17
CA SER A 385 12.76 21.61 3.14
C SER A 385 12.50 23.05 3.54
N ASP A 386 12.84 23.38 4.78
CA ASP A 386 12.91 24.75 5.31
C ASP A 386 14.36 25.20 5.57
N ILE A 387 15.37 24.44 5.09
CA ILE A 387 16.79 24.79 5.17
C ILE A 387 17.02 26.09 4.39
N GLU A 388 17.34 27.16 5.13
CA GLU A 388 17.71 28.43 4.52
C GLU A 388 18.99 28.26 3.69
N GLY A 389 18.99 28.84 2.48
CA GLY A 389 20.16 28.82 1.60
C GLY A 389 20.46 27.46 0.94
N LEU A 390 19.51 26.52 0.93
CA LEU A 390 19.63 25.28 0.17
C LEU A 390 19.83 25.58 -1.34
N VAL A 391 20.99 25.23 -1.88
CA VAL A 391 21.32 25.40 -3.30
C VAL A 391 21.24 24.05 -4.00
N ARG A 392 20.47 23.99 -5.10
CA ARG A 392 20.36 22.84 -6.01
C ARG A 392 21.27 23.03 -7.22
N SER A 393 21.96 21.97 -7.61
CA SER A 393 22.78 21.85 -8.81
C SER A 393 22.72 20.41 -9.34
N SER A 394 23.46 20.14 -10.41
CA SER A 394 23.70 18.80 -10.95
C SER A 394 25.13 18.34 -10.67
N TYR A 395 25.31 17.02 -10.61
CA TYR A 395 26.58 16.30 -10.72
C TYR A 395 26.57 15.51 -12.03
N TYR A 396 27.72 15.48 -12.72
CA TYR A 396 27.94 14.66 -13.90
C TYR A 396 29.43 14.30 -14.00
N GLN A 397 29.73 13.02 -14.21
CA GLN A 397 31.06 12.51 -14.51
C GLN A 397 30.96 11.30 -15.45
N ASP A 398 31.56 11.40 -16.63
CA ASP A 398 31.76 10.26 -17.53
C ASP A 398 33.25 10.16 -17.86
N ASP A 399 33.98 9.34 -17.11
CA ASP A 399 35.43 9.26 -17.16
C ASP A 399 35.87 7.84 -16.83
N ALA A 400 36.47 7.15 -17.80
CA ALA A 400 37.07 5.83 -17.59
C ALA A 400 38.36 5.88 -16.74
N THR A 401 38.89 7.07 -16.45
CA THR A 401 40.07 7.29 -15.62
C THR A 401 39.85 8.47 -14.66
N PRO A 402 38.81 8.41 -13.81
CA PRO A 402 38.41 9.55 -13.01
C PRO A 402 39.52 9.91 -12.01
N PRO A 403 39.56 11.16 -11.52
CA PRO A 403 40.50 11.56 -10.47
C PRO A 403 40.42 10.61 -9.28
N SER A 404 41.57 10.23 -8.70
CA SER A 404 41.63 9.29 -7.58
C SER A 404 40.91 9.76 -6.30
N ASN A 405 40.51 11.01 -6.27
CA ASN A 405 39.69 11.60 -5.21
C ASN A 405 38.22 11.78 -5.62
N SER A 406 37.74 11.23 -6.73
CA SER A 406 36.32 11.22 -7.05
C SER A 406 35.55 10.44 -6.00
N SER A 407 34.38 10.93 -5.61
CA SER A 407 33.51 10.21 -4.68
C SER A 407 32.78 9.03 -5.32
N MET A 408 32.78 8.92 -6.66
CA MET A 408 32.14 7.80 -7.38
C MET A 408 32.93 6.49 -7.21
N LEU A 409 34.26 6.60 -7.07
CA LEU A 409 35.20 5.50 -6.83
C LEU A 409 35.15 4.89 -5.42
N CYS A 410 34.27 5.38 -4.55
CA CYS A 410 34.29 4.99 -3.15
C CYS A 410 33.63 3.63 -2.87
N SER A 411 32.84 3.15 -3.81
CA SER A 411 32.26 1.82 -3.87
C SER A 411 32.20 1.42 -5.35
N GLY A 412 31.98 0.15 -5.65
CA GLY A 412 31.95 -0.32 -7.04
C GLY A 412 33.35 -0.48 -7.65
N ASP A 413 33.48 -0.18 -8.93
CA ASP A 413 34.72 -0.27 -9.69
C ASP A 413 35.61 1.00 -9.61
N ASP A 414 36.69 1.03 -10.40
CA ASP A 414 37.65 2.14 -10.48
C ASP A 414 37.36 3.12 -11.64
N HIS A 415 36.14 3.10 -12.20
CA HIS A 415 35.68 3.95 -13.28
C HIS A 415 34.49 4.80 -12.81
N SER A 416 34.04 5.73 -13.66
CA SER A 416 32.77 6.41 -13.46
C SER A 416 32.12 6.67 -14.80
N TYR A 417 31.13 5.86 -15.17
CA TYR A 417 30.46 5.98 -16.46
C TYR A 417 29.13 6.70 -16.29
N GLY A 418 29.01 7.85 -16.95
CA GLY A 418 27.78 8.66 -16.91
C GLY A 418 27.24 8.96 -15.51
N ALA A 419 28.07 8.97 -14.47
CA ALA A 419 27.63 9.20 -13.10
C ALA A 419 26.93 10.54 -12.96
N ALA A 420 25.61 10.50 -12.79
CA ALA A 420 24.80 11.72 -12.83
C ALA A 420 23.66 11.71 -11.82
N GLY A 421 23.35 12.91 -11.33
CA GLY A 421 22.28 13.12 -10.38
C GLY A 421 22.29 14.50 -9.74
N PRO A 422 21.33 14.77 -8.83
CA PRO A 422 21.27 16.06 -8.15
C PRO A 422 22.39 16.22 -7.11
N MET A 423 22.92 17.44 -7.04
CA MET A 423 23.83 17.90 -6.01
C MET A 423 23.16 19.00 -5.19
N LEU A 424 23.14 18.84 -3.87
CA LEU A 424 22.59 19.79 -2.93
C LEU A 424 23.72 20.39 -2.10
N SER A 425 23.68 21.70 -1.88
CA SER A 425 24.58 22.39 -0.96
C SER A 425 23.77 23.14 0.08
N THR A 426 24.18 23.04 1.36
CA THR A 426 23.46 23.63 2.50
C THR A 426 24.42 24.38 3.41
N SER A 427 23.90 25.26 4.27
CA SER A 427 24.66 25.94 5.31
C SER A 427 24.29 25.41 6.70
N GLN A 428 25.19 24.69 7.37
CA GLN A 428 25.21 24.37 8.82
C GLN A 428 23.87 24.12 9.57
N ASN A 429 22.80 23.68 8.92
CA ASN A 429 21.50 23.49 9.57
C ASN A 429 21.47 22.17 10.34
N ASN A 430 20.79 22.17 11.50
CA ASN A 430 20.50 20.94 12.24
C ASN A 430 19.19 20.33 11.72
N THR A 431 19.21 19.06 11.31
CA THR A 431 17.98 18.33 10.96
C THR A 431 17.68 17.19 11.94
N ASP A 432 18.53 16.98 12.95
CA ASP A 432 18.32 15.96 13.97
C ASP A 432 17.47 16.53 15.13
N PRO A 433 16.21 16.09 15.30
CA PRO A 433 15.33 16.57 16.36
C PRO A 433 15.82 16.19 17.76
N THR A 434 16.73 15.22 17.88
CA THR A 434 17.29 14.81 19.18
C THR A 434 18.45 15.68 19.65
N LEU A 435 18.95 16.57 18.79
CA LEU A 435 20.10 17.43 19.07
C LEU A 435 19.75 18.91 19.31
N VAL A 436 18.47 19.24 19.44
CA VAL A 436 18.01 20.63 19.67
C VAL A 436 18.68 21.24 20.90
N ASP A 437 18.79 20.50 22.00
CA ASP A 437 19.46 20.97 23.22
C ASP A 437 20.99 21.04 23.09
N THR A 438 21.58 20.29 22.15
CA THR A 438 23.03 20.32 21.87
C THR A 438 23.40 21.54 21.03
N PHE A 439 22.49 22.01 20.18
CA PHE A 439 22.67 23.15 19.28
C PHE A 439 21.55 24.19 19.48
N PRO A 440 21.46 24.84 20.66
CA PRO A 440 20.33 25.72 20.99
C PRO A 440 20.25 26.98 20.12
N ASP A 441 21.37 27.38 19.50
CA ASP A 441 21.45 28.56 18.65
C ASP A 441 21.11 28.27 17.17
N LEU A 442 20.87 27.00 16.82
CA LEU A 442 20.54 26.60 15.45
C LEU A 442 19.08 26.11 15.38
N PRO A 443 18.27 26.63 14.45
CA PRO A 443 16.93 26.12 14.27
C PRO A 443 16.97 24.65 13.84
N LEU A 444 15.99 23.87 14.33
CA LEU A 444 15.71 22.56 13.76
C LEU A 444 15.07 22.77 12.40
N SER A 445 15.75 22.33 11.36
CA SER A 445 15.27 22.31 9.98
C SER A 445 14.71 20.93 9.61
N HIS A 446 13.80 20.94 8.66
CA HIS A 446 13.29 19.77 7.97
C HIS A 446 13.96 19.64 6.59
N PHE A 447 14.33 18.40 6.24
CA PHE A 447 14.70 18.05 4.88
C PHE A 447 14.24 16.64 4.54
N GLN A 448 13.47 16.54 3.47
CA GLN A 448 13.05 15.30 2.85
C GLN A 448 13.32 15.37 1.34
N SER A 449 13.79 14.27 0.77
CA SER A 449 13.85 14.09 -0.68
C SER A 449 13.11 12.84 -1.10
N VAL A 450 12.52 12.87 -2.29
CA VAL A 450 11.93 11.71 -2.96
C VAL A 450 12.46 11.65 -4.38
N ARG A 451 13.01 10.50 -4.79
CA ARG A 451 13.33 10.19 -6.18
C ARG A 451 12.39 9.09 -6.67
N TYR A 452 11.65 9.39 -7.73
CA TYR A 452 10.84 8.44 -8.49
C TYR A 452 11.66 7.96 -9.69
N SER A 453 11.93 6.67 -9.77
CA SER A 453 12.63 6.04 -10.89
C SER A 453 11.63 5.23 -11.71
N TRP A 454 11.47 5.58 -12.99
CA TRP A 454 10.59 4.90 -13.94
C TRP A 454 11.41 4.02 -14.86
N PHE A 455 10.96 2.79 -15.09
CA PHE A 455 11.66 1.82 -15.94
C PHE A 455 10.86 1.61 -17.22
N ASP A 456 11.31 2.28 -18.28
CA ASP A 456 10.66 2.35 -19.58
C ASP A 456 11.43 1.52 -20.62
N GLY A 457 10.82 1.34 -21.79
CA GLY A 457 11.44 0.65 -22.92
C GLY A 457 12.66 1.36 -23.51
N PRO A 458 13.31 0.76 -24.52
CA PRO A 458 14.46 1.34 -25.22
C PRO A 458 14.14 2.68 -25.86
N GLU A 459 15.18 3.49 -26.04
CA GLU A 459 15.16 4.73 -26.83
C GLU A 459 14.12 5.77 -26.38
N ALA A 460 13.77 5.78 -25.09
CA ALA A 460 13.02 6.89 -24.52
C ALA A 460 13.73 8.23 -24.76
N ASP A 461 12.93 9.26 -25.05
CA ASP A 461 13.43 10.60 -25.30
C ASP A 461 13.15 11.55 -24.12
N ALA A 462 13.63 12.78 -24.25
CA ALA A 462 13.38 13.86 -23.30
C ALA A 462 11.87 14.19 -23.16
N GLY A 463 11.06 13.87 -24.16
CA GLY A 463 9.61 14.04 -24.11
C GLY A 463 8.96 13.07 -23.12
N LEU A 464 9.35 11.79 -23.15
CA LEU A 464 8.90 10.82 -22.15
C LEU A 464 9.38 11.20 -20.74
N ALA A 465 10.64 11.66 -20.61
CA ALA A 465 11.16 12.09 -19.32
C ALA A 465 10.40 13.30 -18.74
N ALA A 466 10.09 14.29 -19.58
CA ALA A 466 9.25 15.43 -19.21
C ALA A 466 7.82 15.00 -18.87
N LEU A 467 7.27 13.99 -19.56
CA LEU A 467 5.98 13.39 -19.21
C LEU A 467 6.04 12.79 -17.81
N ARG A 468 6.99 11.88 -17.51
CA ARG A 468 7.14 11.28 -16.17
C ARG A 468 7.31 12.34 -15.06
N SER A 469 8.03 13.43 -15.34
CA SER A 469 8.13 14.56 -14.42
C SER A 469 6.76 15.24 -14.19
N GLY A 470 6.03 15.51 -15.27
CA GLY A 470 4.67 16.04 -15.19
C GLY A 470 3.68 15.11 -14.48
N GLN A 471 3.88 13.79 -14.60
CA GLN A 471 3.10 12.77 -13.90
C GLN A 471 3.29 12.83 -12.38
N VAL A 472 4.52 13.04 -11.90
CA VAL A 472 4.82 13.26 -10.48
C VAL A 472 4.22 14.57 -9.95
N ASP A 473 4.22 15.65 -10.75
CA ASP A 473 3.63 16.93 -10.35
C ASP A 473 2.09 16.93 -10.40
N HIS A 474 1.52 16.01 -11.16
CA HIS A 474 0.08 15.83 -11.35
C HIS A 474 -0.28 14.36 -11.09
N PRO A 475 -0.13 13.90 -9.82
CA PRO A 475 -0.40 12.52 -9.47
C PRO A 475 -1.88 12.21 -9.72
N ILE A 476 -2.16 10.95 -9.97
CA ILE A 476 -3.52 10.44 -10.09
C ILE A 476 -4.39 10.93 -8.94
N ARG A 477 -5.58 11.41 -9.28
CA ARG A 477 -6.59 11.82 -8.30
C ARG A 477 -7.59 10.71 -8.11
N PHE A 478 -8.07 10.58 -6.88
CA PHE A 478 -9.13 9.65 -6.55
C PHE A 478 -10.26 10.30 -5.76
N GLU A 479 -11.45 9.72 -5.91
CA GLU A 479 -12.63 10.02 -5.11
C GLU A 479 -13.21 8.69 -4.60
N THR A 480 -13.41 8.58 -3.28
CA THR A 480 -13.98 7.38 -2.67
C THR A 480 -15.46 7.54 -2.32
N GLY A 481 -16.15 6.41 -2.20
CA GLY A 481 -17.48 6.33 -1.58
C GLY A 481 -18.62 6.08 -2.54
N ALA A 482 -19.76 5.65 -1.99
CA ALA A 482 -20.89 5.14 -2.78
C ALA A 482 -21.51 6.16 -3.74
N ALA A 483 -21.25 7.46 -3.57
CA ALA A 483 -21.77 8.49 -4.46
C ALA A 483 -21.02 8.55 -5.81
N THR A 484 -19.76 8.11 -5.86
CA THR A 484 -18.95 8.17 -7.09
C THR A 484 -19.36 7.10 -8.10
N ASP A 485 -19.83 5.95 -7.62
CA ASP A 485 -20.40 4.89 -8.44
C ASP A 485 -21.43 4.04 -7.66
N PRO A 486 -22.72 4.43 -7.68
CA PRO A 486 -23.71 3.88 -6.78
C PRO A 486 -23.96 2.40 -7.04
N ALA A 487 -23.83 1.62 -5.96
CA ALA A 487 -24.30 0.26 -5.91
C ALA A 487 -25.83 0.23 -6.12
N PRO A 488 -26.39 -0.84 -6.72
CA PRO A 488 -27.82 -1.04 -6.66
C PRO A 488 -28.24 -1.08 -5.19
N GLU A 489 -29.34 -0.39 -4.85
CA GLU A 489 -29.95 -0.44 -3.52
C GLU A 489 -29.93 -1.90 -3.01
N PRO A 490 -29.35 -2.16 -1.82
CA PRO A 490 -29.18 -3.51 -1.34
C PRO A 490 -30.52 -4.22 -1.37
N GLY A 491 -30.54 -5.34 -2.10
CA GLY A 491 -31.75 -6.06 -2.38
C GLY A 491 -32.52 -6.35 -1.09
N LYS A 492 -33.81 -6.01 -1.05
CA LYS A 492 -34.62 -6.28 0.14
C LYS A 492 -35.16 -7.69 0.01
N ALA A 493 -34.72 -8.59 0.90
CA ALA A 493 -35.45 -9.84 1.12
C ALA A 493 -36.94 -9.50 1.37
N ALA A 494 -37.84 -9.98 0.53
CA ALA A 494 -39.26 -9.65 0.60
C ALA A 494 -40.02 -10.95 0.77
N LEU A 495 -40.76 -11.10 1.87
CA LEU A 495 -41.42 -12.37 2.17
C LEU A 495 -42.88 -12.34 1.72
N LYS A 496 -43.30 -13.34 0.94
CA LYS A 496 -44.71 -13.59 0.63
C LYS A 496 -45.20 -14.82 1.37
N VAL A 497 -46.18 -14.65 2.27
CA VAL A 497 -46.74 -15.73 3.09
C VAL A 497 -48.02 -16.27 2.48
N THR A 498 -48.13 -17.59 2.39
CA THR A 498 -49.35 -18.29 1.96
C THR A 498 -49.69 -19.40 2.95
N ALA A 499 -50.98 -19.65 3.16
CA ALA A 499 -51.47 -20.70 4.05
C ALA A 499 -52.35 -21.67 3.27
N LYS A 500 -52.08 -22.97 3.40
CA LYS A 500 -52.86 -24.04 2.76
C LYS A 500 -53.31 -25.09 3.79
N PRO A 501 -54.60 -25.45 3.82
CA PRO A 501 -55.71 -24.77 3.14
C PRO A 501 -55.96 -23.37 3.74
N ASN A 502 -56.44 -22.42 2.93
CA ASN A 502 -56.78 -21.06 3.36
C ASN A 502 -58.17 -20.97 4.06
N ARG A 503 -58.94 -22.06 4.04
CA ARG A 503 -60.20 -22.24 4.75
C ARG A 503 -60.19 -23.59 5.46
N ILE A 504 -60.51 -23.59 6.76
CA ILE A 504 -60.59 -24.82 7.56
C ILE A 504 -61.87 -24.86 8.39
N ARG A 505 -62.49 -26.03 8.48
CA ARG A 505 -63.58 -26.33 9.41
C ARG A 505 -63.02 -27.11 10.60
N ILE A 506 -63.29 -26.62 11.81
CA ILE A 506 -62.80 -27.23 13.06
C ILE A 506 -63.95 -27.32 14.05
N ALA A 507 -64.23 -28.51 14.58
CA ALA A 507 -65.21 -28.69 15.64
C ALA A 507 -64.73 -28.07 16.96
N ALA A 508 -65.64 -27.90 17.93
CA ALA A 508 -65.30 -27.48 19.29
C ALA A 508 -64.16 -28.36 19.87
N GLY A 509 -63.09 -27.74 20.36
CA GLY A 509 -61.93 -28.46 20.91
C GLY A 509 -61.03 -29.16 19.89
N GLY A 510 -61.44 -29.21 18.62
CA GLY A 510 -60.76 -29.89 17.53
C GLY A 510 -59.44 -29.22 17.11
N LYS A 511 -58.61 -30.01 16.42
CA LYS A 511 -57.28 -29.63 15.93
C LYS A 511 -57.18 -29.91 14.44
N ARG A 512 -56.63 -28.96 13.67
CA ARG A 512 -56.26 -29.15 12.26
C ARG A 512 -54.85 -28.63 12.02
N ARG A 513 -54.14 -29.16 11.03
CA ARG A 513 -52.84 -28.64 10.60
C ARG A 513 -53.04 -27.72 9.41
N ILE A 514 -52.35 -26.59 9.41
CA ILE A 514 -52.19 -25.74 8.23
C ILE A 514 -50.72 -25.70 7.83
N ARG A 515 -50.43 -25.78 6.54
CA ARG A 515 -49.07 -25.54 6.03
C ARG A 515 -48.94 -24.05 5.73
N ILE A 516 -47.99 -23.40 6.37
CA ILE A 516 -47.59 -22.04 6.03
C ILE A 516 -46.37 -22.12 5.12
N LYS A 517 -46.47 -21.56 3.93
CA LYS A 517 -45.38 -21.47 2.95
C LYS A 517 -44.97 -20.00 2.82
N VAL A 518 -43.70 -19.72 3.02
CA VAL A 518 -43.08 -18.42 2.87
C VAL A 518 -42.21 -18.49 1.62
N ARG A 519 -42.49 -17.62 0.65
CA ARG A 519 -41.67 -17.43 -0.55
C ARG A 519 -40.86 -16.16 -0.37
N ASN A 520 -39.59 -16.19 -0.74
CA ASN A 520 -38.82 -14.98 -0.90
C ASN A 520 -39.07 -14.43 -2.31
N VAL A 521 -39.68 -13.25 -2.38
CA VAL A 521 -39.93 -12.47 -3.59
C VAL A 521 -39.00 -11.27 -3.71
N GLY A 522 -38.04 -11.15 -2.79
CA GLY A 522 -36.91 -10.24 -2.92
C GLY A 522 -35.77 -10.85 -3.71
N ASP A 523 -34.75 -10.04 -3.85
CA ASP A 523 -33.48 -10.23 -4.58
C ASP A 523 -32.30 -10.63 -3.67
N GLU A 524 -32.45 -10.52 -2.34
CA GLU A 524 -31.51 -11.12 -1.37
C GLU A 524 -32.06 -12.34 -0.64
N ALA A 525 -31.18 -13.23 -0.18
CA ALA A 525 -31.55 -14.40 0.62
C ALA A 525 -32.12 -14.00 2.00
N ALA A 526 -33.30 -14.54 2.35
CA ALA A 526 -33.89 -14.33 3.66
C ALA A 526 -33.28 -15.28 4.70
N THR A 527 -32.56 -14.75 5.68
CA THR A 527 -31.95 -15.53 6.78
C THR A 527 -32.71 -15.39 8.10
N ARG A 528 -32.59 -16.41 8.95
CA ARG A 528 -33.26 -16.52 10.27
C ARG A 528 -34.78 -16.25 10.18
N VAL A 529 -35.41 -16.78 9.13
CA VAL A 529 -36.83 -16.56 8.85
C VAL A 529 -37.67 -17.15 9.96
N LEU A 530 -38.49 -16.31 10.61
CA LEU A 530 -39.44 -16.71 11.65
C LEU A 530 -40.85 -16.55 11.11
N VAL A 531 -41.69 -17.57 11.26
CA VAL A 531 -43.10 -17.52 10.90
C VAL A 531 -43.98 -17.81 12.11
N CYS A 532 -44.92 -16.92 12.39
CA CYS A 532 -45.73 -16.91 13.60
C CYS A 532 -47.24 -16.80 13.29
N LEU A 533 -48.04 -17.61 13.98
CA LEU A 533 -49.47 -17.41 14.12
C LEU A 533 -49.72 -16.24 15.08
N VAL A 534 -50.46 -15.22 14.64
CA VAL A 534 -50.80 -14.07 15.48
C VAL A 534 -51.74 -14.51 16.59
N ARG A 535 -51.40 -14.14 17.84
CA ARG A 535 -52.18 -14.50 19.03
C ARG A 535 -53.62 -14.00 18.92
N LYS A 536 -54.56 -14.91 19.15
CA LYS A 536 -55.99 -14.61 19.32
C LYS A 536 -56.52 -15.35 20.54
N ARG A 537 -57.48 -14.75 21.26
CA ARG A 537 -58.05 -15.33 22.50
C ARG A 537 -58.70 -16.70 22.28
N TRP A 538 -59.21 -16.98 21.09
CA TRP A 538 -59.86 -18.24 20.73
C TRP A 538 -58.91 -19.38 20.32
N LEU A 539 -57.63 -19.07 20.10
CA LEU A 539 -56.63 -20.02 19.67
C LEU A 539 -55.99 -20.73 20.87
N GLY A 540 -56.07 -22.06 20.91
CA GLY A 540 -55.50 -22.92 21.95
C GLY A 540 -54.06 -23.37 21.70
N THR A 541 -53.44 -22.95 20.60
CA THR A 541 -52.09 -23.38 20.21
C THR A 541 -51.01 -22.71 21.08
N ARG A 542 -50.19 -23.51 21.77
CA ARG A 542 -49.02 -23.05 22.56
C ARG A 542 -47.83 -22.66 21.67
N ASN A 543 -47.43 -23.53 20.74
CA ASN A 543 -46.32 -23.28 19.79
C ASN A 543 -46.80 -22.48 18.58
N ARG A 544 -46.62 -21.15 18.65
CA ARG A 544 -47.16 -20.21 17.67
C ARG A 544 -46.14 -19.75 16.64
N CYS A 545 -44.85 -19.95 16.89
CA CYS A 545 -43.79 -19.55 15.97
C CYS A 545 -42.93 -20.75 15.59
N GLY A 546 -42.34 -20.70 14.39
CA GLY A 546 -41.36 -21.68 13.94
C GLY A 546 -40.33 -21.02 13.04
N ARG A 547 -39.07 -21.44 13.20
CA ARG A 547 -37.99 -21.06 12.28
C ARG A 547 -38.13 -21.82 10.96
N LEU A 548 -37.77 -21.16 9.88
CA LEU A 548 -37.56 -21.72 8.54
C LEU A 548 -36.07 -21.60 8.19
N PRO A 549 -35.54 -22.46 7.30
CA PRO A 549 -34.18 -22.33 6.78
C PRO A 549 -34.00 -21.04 5.99
N ARG A 550 -32.75 -20.74 5.59
CA ARG A 550 -32.43 -19.71 4.59
C ARG A 550 -33.33 -19.90 3.36
N ILE A 551 -33.89 -18.80 2.84
CA ILE A 551 -34.74 -18.82 1.64
C ILE A 551 -34.11 -17.91 0.60
N ASP A 552 -33.44 -18.48 -0.39
CA ASP A 552 -32.85 -17.71 -1.49
C ASP A 552 -33.91 -17.04 -2.38
N PRO A 553 -33.54 -16.00 -3.16
CA PRO A 553 -34.44 -15.29 -4.07
C PRO A 553 -35.29 -16.23 -4.93
N GLY A 554 -36.59 -15.94 -5.04
CA GLY A 554 -37.55 -16.75 -5.79
C GLY A 554 -37.94 -18.10 -5.15
N LYS A 555 -37.17 -18.62 -4.19
CA LYS A 555 -37.40 -19.91 -3.51
C LYS A 555 -38.41 -19.78 -2.38
N SER A 556 -38.79 -20.91 -1.80
CA SER A 556 -39.80 -20.96 -0.74
C SER A 556 -39.57 -22.09 0.25
N ALA A 557 -39.83 -21.83 1.53
CA ALA A 557 -39.84 -22.83 2.59
C ALA A 557 -41.22 -22.88 3.25
N GLY A 558 -41.54 -23.96 3.96
CA GLY A 558 -42.82 -24.01 4.66
C GLY A 558 -42.83 -24.95 5.86
N ARG A 559 -43.74 -24.67 6.79
CA ARG A 559 -43.87 -25.40 8.05
C ARG A 559 -45.34 -25.64 8.38
N PHE A 560 -45.61 -26.79 8.99
CA PHE A 560 -46.95 -27.10 9.47
C PHE A 560 -47.16 -26.55 10.88
N PHE A 561 -48.31 -25.90 11.07
CA PHE A 561 -48.75 -25.42 12.38
C PHE A 561 -50.04 -26.14 12.81
N PRO A 562 -50.09 -26.66 14.04
CA PRO A 562 -51.35 -27.13 14.61
C PRO A 562 -52.21 -25.93 15.04
N VAL A 563 -53.45 -25.90 14.56
CA VAL A 563 -54.47 -24.91 14.92
C VAL A 563 -55.52 -25.62 15.76
N ARG A 564 -55.62 -25.25 17.04
CA ARG A 564 -56.64 -25.74 17.96
C ARG A 564 -57.57 -24.60 18.36
N VAL A 565 -58.88 -24.81 18.25
CA VAL A 565 -59.90 -23.85 18.72
C VAL A 565 -60.31 -24.25 20.13
N ARG A 566 -60.33 -23.28 21.07
CA ARG A 566 -60.77 -23.54 22.45
C ARG A 566 -62.27 -23.91 22.50
N GLY A 567 -62.63 -24.90 23.31
CA GLY A 567 -63.99 -25.45 23.38
C GLY A 567 -65.09 -24.44 23.72
N HIS A 568 -64.79 -23.42 24.53
CA HIS A 568 -65.77 -22.42 25.02
C HIS A 568 -66.10 -21.27 24.03
N PHE A 569 -65.51 -21.22 22.84
CA PHE A 569 -65.76 -20.10 21.90
C PHE A 569 -67.00 -20.29 21.01
N ARG A 570 -67.88 -19.30 20.86
CA ARG A 570 -69.07 -19.43 20.00
C ARG A 570 -68.75 -19.87 18.55
N PRO A 571 -69.59 -20.70 17.90
CA PRO A 571 -69.50 -21.03 16.48
C PRO A 571 -69.43 -19.78 15.60
N GLY A 572 -68.82 -19.89 14.42
CA GLY A 572 -68.73 -18.78 13.47
C GLY A 572 -67.43 -18.70 12.68
N LYS A 573 -67.37 -17.69 11.80
CA LYS A 573 -66.22 -17.38 10.94
C LYS A 573 -65.19 -16.57 11.74
N ARG A 574 -63.94 -17.03 11.76
CA ARG A 574 -62.80 -16.34 12.38
C ARG A 574 -61.65 -16.23 11.40
N THR A 575 -60.84 -15.18 11.52
CA THR A 575 -59.63 -14.99 10.73
C THR A 575 -58.40 -15.21 11.60
N LEU A 576 -57.57 -16.17 11.21
CA LEU A 576 -56.23 -16.37 11.77
C LEU A 576 -55.22 -15.62 10.91
N LEU A 577 -54.47 -14.70 11.50
CA LEU A 577 -53.39 -14.00 10.82
C LEU A 577 -52.07 -14.76 11.03
N VAL A 578 -51.25 -14.77 9.99
CA VAL A 578 -49.91 -15.36 10.00
C VAL A 578 -48.92 -14.29 9.58
N LYS A 579 -47.84 -14.12 10.33
CA LYS A 579 -46.77 -13.15 10.09
C LYS A 579 -45.47 -13.90 9.83
N ALA A 580 -44.67 -13.45 8.86
CA ALA A 580 -43.28 -13.86 8.71
C ALA A 580 -42.34 -12.66 8.86
N SER A 581 -41.10 -12.90 9.29
CA SER A 581 -40.04 -11.90 9.45
C SER A 581 -38.66 -12.53 9.21
N ALA A 582 -37.68 -11.73 8.78
CA ALA A 582 -36.26 -12.11 8.60
C ALA A 582 -35.32 -11.06 9.22
N ARG A 583 -34.04 -11.42 9.49
CA ARG A 583 -33.09 -10.56 10.24
C ARG A 583 -32.58 -9.32 9.48
N LYS A 584 -32.71 -9.24 8.15
CA LYS A 584 -32.22 -8.12 7.32
C LYS A 584 -33.31 -7.28 6.65
N THR A 585 -34.58 -7.50 6.98
CA THR A 585 -35.68 -6.77 6.37
C THR A 585 -36.19 -5.73 7.34
N GLY A 586 -36.07 -4.44 7.02
CA GLY A 586 -36.99 -3.43 7.54
C GLY A 586 -38.40 -4.02 7.41
N THR A 587 -39.07 -4.25 8.54
CA THR A 587 -40.11 -5.26 8.72
C THR A 587 -41.13 -5.36 7.57
N SER A 588 -40.95 -6.26 6.60
CA SER A 588 -42.01 -6.65 5.68
C SER A 588 -42.95 -7.62 6.42
N ASN A 589 -43.85 -7.04 7.22
CA ASN A 589 -44.90 -7.77 7.93
C ASN A 589 -45.92 -8.33 6.93
N THR A 590 -45.58 -9.38 6.20
CA THR A 590 -46.54 -9.97 5.27
C THR A 590 -47.54 -10.84 6.02
N ARG A 591 -48.83 -10.53 5.82
CA ARG A 591 -49.95 -11.19 6.50
C ARG A 591 -50.67 -12.13 5.55
N ALA A 592 -50.85 -13.38 5.96
CA ALA A 592 -51.82 -14.28 5.35
C ALA A 592 -53.00 -14.50 6.30
N ALA A 593 -54.21 -14.55 5.75
CA ALA A 593 -55.44 -14.83 6.49
C ALA A 593 -55.91 -16.26 6.23
N VAL A 594 -56.18 -17.03 7.28
CA VAL A 594 -56.89 -18.31 7.21
C VAL A 594 -58.27 -18.15 7.81
N ILE A 595 -59.30 -18.49 7.03
CA ILE A 595 -60.68 -18.46 7.49
C ILE A 595 -60.98 -19.77 8.22
N ILE A 596 -61.33 -19.67 9.49
CA ILE A 596 -61.75 -20.80 10.31
C ILE A 596 -63.25 -20.71 10.50
N ARG A 597 -63.98 -21.74 10.08
CA ARG A 597 -65.38 -21.92 10.47
C ARG A 597 -65.45 -22.96 11.57
N ARG A 598 -65.85 -22.54 12.77
CA ARG A 598 -66.22 -23.48 13.81
C ARG A 598 -67.58 -24.09 13.45
N LYS A 599 -67.65 -25.41 13.41
CA LYS A 599 -68.92 -26.15 13.36
C LYS A 599 -69.64 -26.01 14.68
#